data_AF-A0A2D8A6D1-F1
#
_entry.id   AF-A0A2D8A6D1-F1
#
_cell.length_a   1.000
_cell.length_b   1.000
_cell.length_c   1.000
_cell.angle_alpha   90.00
_cell.angle_beta   90.00
_cell.angle_gamma   90.00
#
_symmetry.space_group_name_H-M   'P 1'
#
loop_
_entity.id
_entity.type
_entity.pdbx_description
1 polymer ?
#
loop_
_entity_poly.entity_id
_entity_poly.type
_entity_poly.pdbx_seq_one_letter_code
_entity_poly.pdbx_strand_id
1 'polypeptide(L)'
;MKENGVGYGHNAPPVDEAALYEAAHEFSENTKTIAKLNERNKDLKDVIGSMFPNESGEQFHYISSKGMKVIFSQSEIRKFEQSILEELYPLGSEDTPDCMSIDYKVNARKFDALPADSLEKQLLMRALTRKPGLRKITVEIDDE
;
A
#
# COMPACT_ATOMS: atom_id res chain seq x y z
N MET A 1 34.47 -40.17 33.78
CA MET A 1 33.98 -38.90 33.23
C MET A 1 35.05 -38.38 32.28
N LYS A 2 34.77 -38.34 30.97
CA LYS A 2 35.63 -37.71 29.96
C LYS A 2 34.78 -36.63 29.29
N GLU A 3 35.11 -35.37 29.53
CA GLU A 3 34.61 -34.26 28.73
C GLU A 3 35.44 -34.19 27.46
N ASN A 4 34.81 -34.42 26.31
CA ASN A 4 35.38 -34.09 25.00
C ASN A 4 34.71 -32.80 24.53
N GLY A 5 35.38 -31.68 24.78
CA GLY A 5 35.03 -30.38 24.22
C GLY A 5 35.25 -30.40 22.70
N VAL A 6 34.21 -30.03 21.97
CA VAL A 6 34.22 -29.93 20.50
C VAL A 6 35.00 -28.66 20.11
N GLY A 7 36.19 -28.85 19.56
CA GLY A 7 36.99 -27.76 18.99
C GLY A 7 36.37 -27.25 17.70
N TYR A 8 35.92 -25.99 17.69
CA TYR A 8 35.61 -25.27 16.46
C TYR A 8 36.87 -24.57 15.95
N GLY A 9 37.26 -24.93 14.72
CA GLY A 9 38.53 -24.58 14.10
C GLY A 9 38.86 -23.09 14.14
N HIS A 10 40.00 -22.77 14.74
CA HIS A 10 40.65 -21.47 14.63
C HIS A 10 41.60 -21.53 13.43
N ASN A 11 41.15 -21.06 12.27
CA ASN A 11 42.01 -20.68 11.14
C ASN A 11 41.30 -19.62 10.29
N ALA A 12 40.64 -18.67 10.94
CA ALA A 12 40.30 -17.42 10.27
C ALA A 12 41.58 -16.56 10.23
N PRO A 13 41.95 -15.97 9.08
CA PRO A 13 43.05 -15.00 9.04
C PRO A 13 42.74 -13.87 10.02
N PRO A 14 43.76 -13.28 10.68
CA PRO A 14 43.56 -12.16 11.57
C PRO A 14 42.84 -11.03 10.83
N VAL A 15 41.79 -10.51 11.45
CA VAL A 15 41.02 -9.39 10.89
C VAL A 15 41.88 -8.15 10.99
N ASP A 16 42.04 -7.43 9.88
CA ASP A 16 42.60 -6.08 9.89
C ASP A 16 41.55 -5.13 10.49
N GLU A 17 41.68 -4.85 11.79
CA GLU A 17 40.74 -4.03 12.54
C GLU A 17 40.65 -2.59 11.99
N ALA A 18 41.75 -2.04 11.46
CA ALA A 18 41.78 -0.69 10.91
C ALA A 18 41.01 -0.63 9.59
N ALA A 19 41.27 -1.58 8.68
CA ALA A 19 40.53 -1.69 7.42
C ALA A 19 39.05 -1.98 7.65
N LEU A 20 38.71 -2.82 8.64
CA LEU A 20 37.33 -3.09 9.02
C LEU A 20 36.62 -1.84 9.56
N TYR A 21 37.29 -1.07 10.43
CA TYR A 21 36.75 0.17 10.96
C TYR A 21 36.48 1.19 9.85
N GLU A 22 37.43 1.40 8.94
CA GLU A 22 37.29 2.34 7.82
C GLU A 22 36.11 1.94 6.92
N ALA A 23 36.03 0.67 6.52
CA ALA A 23 34.93 0.16 5.71
C ALA A 23 33.57 0.27 6.41
N ALA A 24 33.49 -0.05 7.71
CA ALA A 24 32.25 0.08 8.49
C ALA A 24 31.83 1.54 8.66
N HIS A 25 32.78 2.45 8.82
CA HIS A 25 32.53 3.87 8.89
C HIS A 25 31.99 4.41 7.56
N GLU A 26 32.63 4.09 6.44
CA GLU A 26 32.15 4.50 5.11
C GLU A 26 30.75 3.94 4.81
N PHE A 27 30.50 2.66 5.14
CA PHE A 27 29.19 2.04 5.01
C PHE A 27 28.11 2.79 5.82
N SER A 28 28.44 3.20 7.05
CA SER A 28 27.54 3.98 7.91
C SER A 28 27.20 5.34 7.31
N GLU A 29 28.19 6.06 6.79
CA GLU A 29 27.99 7.36 6.13
C GLU A 29 27.17 7.24 4.84
N ASN A 30 27.44 6.20 4.03
CA ASN A 30 26.65 5.91 2.84
C ASN A 30 25.21 5.55 3.20
N THR A 31 24.99 4.78 4.28
CA THR A 31 23.64 4.45 4.77
C THR A 31 22.88 5.71 5.20
N LYS A 32 23.53 6.64 5.91
CA LYS A 32 22.92 7.93 6.27
C LYS A 32 22.57 8.76 5.03
N THR A 33 23.44 8.75 4.02
CA THR A 33 23.22 9.46 2.75
C THR A 33 22.03 8.87 2.00
N ILE A 34 21.94 7.55 1.90
CA ILE A 34 20.79 6.84 1.29
C ILE A 34 19.49 7.21 2.02
N ALA A 35 19.50 7.23 3.35
CA ALA A 35 18.32 7.62 4.14
C ALA A 35 17.85 9.04 3.79
N LYS A 36 18.77 10.02 3.73
CA LYS A 36 18.46 11.41 3.34
C LYS A 36 17.94 11.51 1.92
N LEU A 37 18.52 10.77 0.97
CA LEU A 37 18.06 10.74 -0.42
C LEU A 37 16.66 10.13 -0.55
N ASN A 38 16.37 9.07 0.21
CA ASN A 38 15.05 8.46 0.25
C ASN A 38 13.99 9.40 0.82
N GLU A 39 14.31 10.14 1.89
CA GLU A 39 13.44 11.18 2.44
C GLU A 39 13.16 12.28 1.42
N ARG A 40 14.21 12.81 0.78
CA ARG A 40 14.06 13.81 -0.29
C ARG A 40 13.23 13.30 -1.47
N ASN A 41 13.43 12.04 -1.88
CA ASN A 41 12.65 11.42 -2.94
C ASN A 41 11.17 11.29 -2.56
N LYS A 42 10.87 11.03 -1.28
CA LYS A 42 9.50 11.02 -0.76
C LYS A 42 8.89 12.42 -0.84
N ASP A 43 9.59 13.44 -0.37
CA ASP A 43 9.12 14.83 -0.42
C ASP A 43 8.81 15.27 -1.86
N LEU A 44 9.69 14.92 -2.81
CA LEU A 44 9.47 15.20 -4.23
C LEU A 44 8.26 14.45 -4.80
N LYS A 45 8.03 13.20 -4.41
CA LYS A 45 6.83 12.46 -4.79
C LYS A 45 5.56 13.10 -4.24
N ASP A 46 5.59 13.59 -2.99
CA ASP A 46 4.44 14.27 -2.39
C ASP A 46 4.14 15.60 -3.13
N VAL A 47 5.17 16.36 -3.52
CA VAL A 47 5.03 17.55 -4.36
C VAL A 47 4.43 17.20 -5.72
N ILE A 48 4.95 16.19 -6.42
CA ILE A 48 4.40 15.72 -7.70
C ILE A 48 2.94 15.30 -7.52
N GLY A 49 2.64 14.53 -6.46
CA GLY A 49 1.31 14.04 -6.14
C GLY A 49 0.30 15.14 -5.85
N SER A 50 0.73 16.30 -5.36
CA SER A 50 -0.13 17.46 -5.15
C SER A 50 -0.60 18.12 -6.45
N MET A 51 0.06 17.83 -7.57
CA MET A 51 -0.29 18.37 -8.89
C MET A 51 -1.37 17.55 -9.61
N PHE A 52 -1.71 16.36 -9.09
CA PHE A 52 -2.74 15.49 -9.65
C PHE A 52 -4.06 15.57 -8.86
N PRO A 53 -5.20 15.31 -9.51
CA PRO A 53 -6.49 15.22 -8.83
C PRO A 53 -6.51 14.18 -7.71
N ASN A 54 -7.33 14.44 -6.69
CA ASN A 54 -7.51 13.54 -5.53
C ASN A 54 -8.71 12.60 -5.67
N GLU A 55 -9.14 12.31 -6.89
CA GLU A 55 -10.32 11.50 -7.14
C GLU A 55 -10.01 9.99 -7.01
N SER A 56 -10.96 9.24 -6.46
CA SER A 56 -10.79 7.80 -6.23
C SER A 56 -10.96 7.01 -7.53
N GLY A 57 -10.05 6.07 -7.78
CA GLY A 57 -10.15 5.14 -8.90
C GLY A 57 -9.53 5.65 -10.20
N GLU A 58 -8.88 6.82 -10.18
CA GLU A 58 -8.24 7.38 -11.37
C GLU A 58 -6.76 7.01 -11.49
N GLN A 59 -6.34 6.83 -12.75
CA GLN A 59 -4.95 6.68 -13.15
C GLN A 59 -4.62 7.74 -14.19
N PHE A 60 -3.58 8.51 -13.93
CA PHE A 60 -3.08 9.54 -14.83
C PHE A 60 -1.73 9.13 -15.40
N HIS A 61 -1.60 9.29 -16.71
CA HIS A 61 -0.34 9.16 -17.43
C HIS A 61 0.02 10.53 -17.97
N TYR A 62 1.12 11.08 -17.49
CA TYR A 62 1.64 12.35 -17.97
C TYR A 62 3.01 12.11 -18.62
N ILE A 63 3.16 12.51 -19.87
CA ILE A 63 4.44 12.49 -20.58
C ILE A 63 4.84 13.94 -20.82
N SER A 64 5.95 14.35 -20.21
CA SER A 64 6.49 15.70 -20.41
C SER A 64 7.20 15.81 -21.74
N SER A 65 7.31 17.02 -22.26
CA SER A 65 8.08 17.32 -23.48
C SER A 65 9.58 17.05 -23.37
N LYS A 66 10.08 16.62 -22.20
CA LYS A 66 11.47 16.29 -21.93
C LYS A 66 11.69 14.78 -21.74
N GLY A 67 10.75 13.94 -22.18
CA GLY A 67 10.86 12.49 -22.04
C GLY A 67 10.79 12.03 -20.59
N MET A 68 10.00 12.71 -19.74
CA MET A 68 9.70 12.20 -18.39
C MET A 68 8.26 11.74 -18.33
N LYS A 69 8.05 10.50 -17.94
CA LYS A 69 6.75 9.88 -17.78
C LYS A 69 6.41 9.76 -16.30
N VAL A 70 5.29 10.36 -15.91
CA VAL A 70 4.74 10.29 -14.55
C VAL A 70 3.46 9.48 -14.61
N ILE A 71 3.43 8.40 -13.84
CA ILE A 71 2.24 7.55 -13.66
C ILE A 71 1.74 7.79 -12.24
N PHE A 72 0.55 8.37 -12.13
CA PHE A 72 -0.17 8.54 -10.87
C PHE A 72 -1.33 7.56 -10.82
N SER A 73 -1.51 6.87 -9.70
CA SER A 73 -2.70 6.05 -9.46
C SER A 73 -3.21 6.24 -8.04
N GLN A 74 -4.52 6.43 -7.92
CA GLN A 74 -5.22 6.63 -6.65
C GLN A 74 -6.25 5.52 -6.52
N SER A 75 -5.94 4.48 -5.74
CA SER A 75 -6.87 3.35 -5.58
C SER A 75 -8.20 3.81 -4.96
N GLU A 76 -9.31 3.15 -5.29
CA GLU A 76 -10.58 3.36 -4.60
C GLU A 76 -10.68 2.43 -3.39
N ILE A 77 -11.02 2.97 -2.22
CA ILE A 77 -11.41 2.18 -1.05
C ILE A 77 -12.93 2.17 -0.98
N ARG A 78 -13.52 0.97 -1.06
CA ARG A 78 -14.93 0.72 -0.86
C ARG A 78 -15.18 0.36 0.61
N LYS A 79 -16.02 1.13 1.30
CA LYS A 79 -16.41 0.85 2.68
C LYS A 79 -17.92 1.01 2.83
N PHE A 80 -18.57 0.01 3.43
CA PHE A 80 -19.98 0.12 3.78
C PHE A 80 -20.12 0.77 5.16
N GLU A 81 -21.01 1.75 5.27
CA GLU A 81 -21.29 2.46 6.52
C GLU A 81 -22.26 1.64 7.38
N GLN A 82 -21.80 1.25 8.55
CA GLN A 82 -22.50 0.31 9.43
C GLN A 82 -23.86 0.84 9.88
N SER A 83 -23.97 2.13 10.24
CA SER A 83 -25.25 2.71 10.69
C SER A 83 -26.34 2.63 9.61
N ILE A 84 -25.97 2.81 8.34
CA ILE A 84 -26.92 2.70 7.22
C ILE A 84 -27.30 1.24 7.02
N LEU A 85 -26.36 0.30 7.15
CA LEU A 85 -26.67 -1.13 7.06
C LEU A 85 -27.57 -1.61 8.21
N GLU A 86 -27.37 -1.08 9.42
CA GLU A 86 -28.23 -1.36 10.60
C GLU A 86 -29.66 -0.86 10.39
N GLU A 87 -29.82 0.32 9.79
CA GLU A 87 -31.14 0.87 9.44
C GLU A 87 -31.83 0.06 8.34
N LEU A 88 -31.09 -0.38 7.33
CA LEU A 88 -31.61 -1.16 6.20
C LEU A 88 -31.93 -2.60 6.60
N TYR A 89 -31.11 -3.20 7.47
CA TYR A 89 -31.18 -4.59 7.88
C TYR A 89 -31.01 -4.70 9.42
N PRO A 90 -32.06 -4.41 10.19
CA PRO A 90 -32.00 -4.49 11.64
C PRO A 90 -31.66 -5.89 12.13
N LEU A 91 -31.02 -5.98 13.29
CA LEU A 91 -30.64 -7.26 13.89
C LEU A 91 -31.88 -8.16 14.06
N GLY A 92 -31.82 -9.36 13.47
CA GLY A 92 -32.93 -10.33 13.49
C GLY A 92 -33.93 -10.18 12.34
N SER A 93 -33.69 -9.28 11.38
CA SER A 93 -34.44 -9.24 10.12
C SER A 93 -34.11 -10.46 9.25
N GLU A 94 -35.15 -11.13 8.74
CA GLU A 94 -35.04 -12.21 7.76
C GLU A 94 -34.61 -11.71 6.37
N ASP A 95 -34.65 -10.39 6.14
CA ASP A 95 -34.34 -9.76 4.85
C ASP A 95 -32.85 -9.44 4.66
N THR A 96 -31.98 -10.01 5.50
CA THR A 96 -30.52 -9.78 5.44
C THR A 96 -29.92 -10.42 4.18
N PRO A 97 -29.19 -9.65 3.33
CA PRO A 97 -28.48 -10.14 2.15
C PRO A 97 -27.49 -11.27 2.41
N ASP A 98 -27.41 -12.24 1.48
CA ASP A 98 -26.39 -13.31 1.49
C ASP A 98 -24.94 -12.78 1.35
N CYS A 99 -24.81 -11.58 0.78
CA CYS A 99 -23.55 -10.89 0.66
C CYS A 99 -23.12 -10.19 1.95
N MET A 100 -23.96 -10.15 2.98
CA MET A 100 -23.70 -9.47 4.25
C MET A 100 -23.71 -10.46 5.42
N SER A 101 -22.84 -10.23 6.40
CA SER A 101 -22.86 -10.95 7.68
C SER A 101 -23.65 -10.21 8.75
N ILE A 102 -23.96 -10.91 9.85
CA ILE A 102 -24.68 -10.36 11.00
C ILE A 102 -23.93 -9.18 11.66
N ASP A 103 -22.60 -9.15 11.54
CA ASP A 103 -21.76 -8.02 11.99
C ASP A 103 -21.58 -6.93 10.92
N TYR A 104 -22.48 -6.86 9.94
CA TYR A 104 -22.52 -5.84 8.89
C TYR A 104 -21.27 -5.78 7.99
N LYS A 105 -20.54 -6.90 7.87
CA LYS A 105 -19.47 -7.02 6.87
C LYS A 105 -20.06 -7.48 5.55
N VAL A 106 -19.81 -6.71 4.50
CA VAL A 106 -20.22 -7.06 3.14
C VAL A 106 -19.08 -7.78 2.42
N ASN A 107 -19.36 -8.98 1.92
CA ASN A 107 -18.48 -9.73 1.03
C ASN A 107 -18.51 -9.09 -0.37
N ALA A 108 -17.40 -8.43 -0.73
CA ALA A 108 -17.29 -7.69 -1.98
C ALA A 108 -17.61 -8.54 -3.22
N ARG A 109 -17.13 -9.79 -3.28
CA ARG A 109 -17.35 -10.68 -4.45
C ARG A 109 -18.83 -11.01 -4.64
N LYS A 110 -19.53 -11.31 -3.54
CA LYS A 110 -20.97 -11.58 -3.58
C LYS A 110 -21.77 -10.33 -3.93
N PHE A 111 -21.41 -9.18 -3.35
CA PHE A 111 -22.04 -7.89 -3.65
C PHE A 111 -21.86 -7.49 -5.13
N ASP A 112 -20.64 -7.63 -5.67
CA ASP A 112 -20.36 -7.32 -7.07
C ASP A 112 -21.15 -8.24 -8.02
N ALA A 113 -21.40 -9.48 -7.62
CA ALA A 113 -22.18 -10.47 -8.37
C ALA A 113 -23.71 -10.23 -8.33
N LEU A 114 -24.22 -9.34 -7.47
CA LEU A 114 -25.64 -8.98 -7.46
C LEU A 114 -26.04 -8.34 -8.80
N PRO A 115 -27.26 -8.60 -9.32
CA PRO A 115 -27.78 -7.93 -10.51
C PRO A 115 -27.76 -6.41 -10.34
N ALA A 116 -27.39 -5.68 -11.39
CA ALA A 116 -27.22 -4.22 -11.35
C ALA A 116 -28.50 -3.47 -10.95
N ASP A 117 -29.64 -4.04 -11.32
CA ASP A 117 -30.99 -3.54 -11.13
C ASP A 117 -31.70 -4.12 -9.91
N SER A 118 -31.06 -5.02 -9.15
CA SER A 118 -31.70 -5.60 -7.97
C SER A 118 -31.89 -4.54 -6.87
N LEU A 119 -33.05 -4.59 -6.20
CA LEU A 119 -33.35 -3.73 -5.07
C LEU A 119 -32.28 -3.85 -3.97
N GLU A 120 -31.81 -5.06 -3.72
CA GLU A 120 -30.74 -5.36 -2.77
C GLU A 120 -29.45 -4.59 -3.09
N LYS A 121 -28.98 -4.64 -4.34
CA LYS A 121 -27.77 -3.94 -4.75
C LYS A 121 -27.95 -2.43 -4.64
N GLN A 122 -29.12 -1.91 -5.02
CA GLN A 122 -29.44 -0.49 -4.91
C GLN A 122 -29.45 -0.01 -3.44
N LEU A 123 -30.02 -0.79 -2.52
CA LEU A 123 -30.03 -0.47 -1.09
C LEU A 123 -28.62 -0.50 -0.50
N LEU A 124 -27.84 -1.54 -0.77
CA LEU A 124 -26.45 -1.66 -0.31
C LEU A 124 -25.56 -0.56 -0.91
N MET A 125 -25.81 -0.13 -2.15
CA MET A 125 -25.12 1.01 -2.76
C MET A 125 -25.35 2.32 -2.00
N ARG A 126 -26.47 2.49 -1.27
CA ARG A 126 -26.69 3.67 -0.41
C ARG A 126 -25.78 3.67 0.81
N ALA A 127 -25.42 2.48 1.31
CA ALA A 127 -24.47 2.32 2.41
C ALA A 127 -23.00 2.32 1.93
N LEU A 128 -22.76 2.13 0.63
CA LEU A 128 -21.41 2.09 0.07
C LEU A 128 -20.81 3.49 -0.07
N THR A 129 -19.75 3.74 0.68
CA THR A 129 -18.88 4.90 0.49
C THR A 129 -17.65 4.54 -0.34
N ARG A 130 -17.25 5.46 -1.20
CA ARG A 130 -16.02 5.40 -2.00
C ARG A 130 -15.10 6.50 -1.51
N LYS A 131 -13.90 6.12 -1.07
CA LYS A 131 -12.90 7.06 -0.56
C LYS A 131 -11.60 6.90 -1.34
N PRO A 132 -10.83 7.98 -1.55
CA PRO A 132 -9.50 7.88 -2.10
C PRO A 132 -8.61 7.00 -1.20
N GLY A 133 -7.94 6.04 -1.79
CA GLY A 133 -7.05 5.09 -1.12
C GLY A 133 -5.59 5.54 -1.06
N LEU A 134 -4.66 4.60 -1.19
CA LEU A 134 -3.23 4.92 -1.19
C LEU A 134 -2.81 5.49 -2.55
N ARG A 135 -2.08 6.60 -2.53
CA ARG A 135 -1.44 7.17 -3.72
C ARG A 135 -0.22 6.38 -4.11
N LYS A 136 -0.08 6.10 -5.40
CA LYS A 136 1.15 5.56 -5.98
C LYS A 136 1.60 6.44 -7.14
N ILE A 137 2.86 6.85 -7.07
CA ILE A 137 3.51 7.71 -8.07
C ILE A 137 4.77 7.01 -8.54
N THR A 138 4.82 6.75 -9.83
CA THR A 138 5.98 6.23 -10.53
C THR A 138 6.47 7.30 -11.50
N VAL A 139 7.78 7.56 -11.50
CA VAL A 139 8.43 8.49 -12.43
C VAL A 139 9.46 7.69 -13.21
N GLU A 140 9.34 7.70 -14.52
CA GLU A 140 10.20 7.01 -15.48
C GLU A 140 10.82 8.06 -16.41
N ILE A 141 12.07 7.83 -16.81
CA ILE A 141 12.66 8.54 -17.95
C ILE A 141 12.26 7.71 -19.18
N ASP A 142 11.60 8.38 -20.11
CA ASP A 142 11.20 7.82 -21.39
C ASP A 142 12.40 7.97 -22.33
N ASP A 143 13.23 6.92 -22.40
CA ASP A 143 14.43 6.87 -23.24
C ASP A 143 14.07 6.52 -24.72
N GLU A 144 12.98 7.08 -25.26
CA GLU A 144 12.65 6.97 -26.70
C GLU A 144 13.62 7.77 -27.59
#